data_AF-A0A8X8FRF3-F1
#
_entry.id   AF-A0A8X8FRF3-F1
#
_cell.length_a   1.000
_cell.length_b   1.000
_cell.length_c   1.000
_cell.angle_alpha   90.00
_cell.angle_beta   90.00
_cell.angle_gamma   90.00
#
_symmetry.space_group_name_H-M   'P 1'
#
loop_
_entity.id
_entity.type
_entity.pdbx_description
1 polymer ?
#
loop_
_entity_poly.entity_id
_entity_poly.type
_entity_poly.pdbx_seq_one_letter_code
_entity_poly.pdbx_strand_id
1 'polypeptide(L)'
;MISEYSGIVAILALIVSMISTWISYRAHRHSRDSKQDELQLAFSRERSEFMVRIDRATNLFDRHERRTKSLLAHIESLPPHEQPAMADALAQLRDDLTYLERCQRQARSLWSEVYDLSPSGLAHHKPRFLALLEDDEKIIIERELRSDALGIKWQTDI
;
A
#
# COMPACT_ATOMS: atom_id res chain seq x y z
N MET A 1 72.28 -19.97 16.47
CA MET A 1 71.78 -18.98 15.49
C MET A 1 70.39 -19.28 14.91
N ILE A 2 69.89 -20.53 14.85
CA ILE A 2 68.55 -20.83 14.28
C ILE A 2 67.39 -20.38 15.21
N SER A 3 67.66 -20.23 16.51
CA SER A 3 66.64 -19.87 17.52
C SER A 3 66.17 -18.41 17.50
N GLU A 4 66.99 -17.47 17.04
CA GLU A 4 66.66 -16.02 17.11
C GLU A 4 65.75 -15.57 15.96
N TYR A 5 65.96 -16.12 14.76
CA TYR A 5 65.12 -15.80 13.59
C TYR A 5 63.70 -16.35 13.70
N SER A 6 63.52 -17.49 14.39
CA SER A 6 62.20 -18.07 14.65
C SER A 6 61.29 -17.14 15.48
N GLY A 7 61.87 -16.47 16.49
CA GLY A 7 61.12 -15.52 17.33
C GLY A 7 60.65 -14.28 16.57
N ILE A 8 61.51 -13.72 15.70
CA ILE A 8 61.18 -12.55 14.88
C ILE A 8 60.08 -12.91 13.86
N VAL A 9 60.18 -14.09 13.23
CA VAL A 9 59.16 -14.58 12.29
C VAL A 9 57.83 -14.81 12.99
N ALA A 10 57.83 -15.34 14.22
CA ALA A 10 56.61 -15.54 15.00
C ALA A 10 55.93 -14.21 15.39
N ILE A 11 56.71 -13.20 15.79
CA ILE A 11 56.19 -11.85 16.10
C ILE A 11 55.59 -11.20 14.86
N LEU A 12 56.28 -11.27 13.71
CA LEU A 12 55.76 -10.77 12.44
C LEU A 12 54.47 -11.49 12.03
N ALA A 13 54.41 -12.82 12.19
CA ALA A 13 53.22 -13.59 11.89
C ALA A 13 52.03 -13.20 12.78
N LEU A 14 52.26 -12.91 14.07
CA LEU A 14 51.24 -12.39 14.98
C LEU A 14 50.73 -11.02 14.56
N ILE A 15 51.62 -10.10 14.19
CA ILE A 15 51.25 -8.76 13.72
C ILE A 15 50.41 -8.86 12.44
N VAL A 16 50.84 -9.67 11.47
CA VAL A 16 50.08 -9.90 10.23
C VAL A 16 48.72 -10.53 10.52
N SER A 17 48.64 -11.47 11.45
CA SER A 17 47.38 -12.09 11.87
C SER A 17 46.43 -11.08 12.52
N MET A 18 46.92 -10.22 13.41
CA MET A 18 46.13 -9.16 14.05
C MET A 18 45.63 -8.13 13.03
N ILE A 19 46.49 -7.69 12.11
CA ILE A 19 46.11 -6.75 11.04
C ILE A 19 45.05 -7.37 10.13
N SER A 20 45.25 -8.63 9.71
CA SER A 20 44.30 -9.35 8.87
C SER A 20 42.95 -9.52 9.57
N THR A 21 42.96 -9.88 10.85
CA THR A 21 41.74 -9.99 11.68
C THR A 21 41.03 -8.65 11.81
N TRP A 22 41.77 -7.55 12.00
CA TRP A 22 41.20 -6.20 12.10
C TRP A 22 40.58 -5.73 10.78
N ILE A 23 41.26 -5.94 9.65
CA ILE A 23 40.74 -5.63 8.30
C ILE A 23 39.48 -6.45 8.03
N SER A 24 39.51 -7.76 8.32
CA SER A 24 38.37 -8.65 8.15
C SER A 24 37.18 -8.24 9.01
N TYR A 25 37.42 -7.86 10.27
CA TYR A 25 36.40 -7.33 11.17
C TYR A 25 35.81 -6.02 10.65
N ARG A 26 36.65 -5.07 10.20
CA ARG A 26 36.20 -3.79 9.65
C ARG A 26 35.39 -3.97 8.36
N ALA A 27 35.84 -4.85 7.46
CA ALA A 27 35.13 -5.18 6.22
C ALA A 27 33.79 -5.86 6.52
N HIS A 28 33.75 -6.79 7.48
CA HIS A 28 32.52 -7.45 7.90
C HIS A 28 31.52 -6.47 8.50
N ARG A 29 31.98 -5.55 9.36
CA ARG A 29 31.14 -4.47 9.90
C ARG A 29 30.58 -3.59 8.79
N HIS A 30 31.42 -3.14 7.87
CA HIS A 30 31.00 -2.28 6.77
C HIS A 30 29.99 -2.96 5.84
N SER A 31 30.17 -4.26 5.56
CA SER A 31 29.22 -5.04 4.77
C SER A 31 27.89 -5.28 5.49
N ARG A 32 27.88 -5.36 6.82
CA ARG A 32 26.63 -5.48 7.58
C ARG A 32 25.86 -4.17 7.58
N ASP A 33 26.56 -3.06 7.80
CA ASP A 33 25.98 -1.72 7.79
C ASP A 33 25.38 -1.42 6.41
N SER A 34 26.12 -1.67 5.32
CA SER A 34 25.60 -1.45 3.95
C SER A 34 24.40 -2.34 3.62
N LYS A 35 24.40 -3.62 4.02
CA LYS A 35 23.26 -4.52 3.83
C LYS A 35 22.04 -4.07 4.62
N GLN A 36 22.25 -3.54 5.82
CA GLN A 36 21.16 -3.04 6.65
C GLN A 36 20.55 -1.78 6.02
N ASP A 37 21.36 -0.87 5.49
CA ASP A 37 20.90 0.32 4.77
C ASP A 37 20.13 -0.05 3.49
N GLU A 38 20.64 -1.02 2.72
CA GLU A 38 19.96 -1.54 1.52
C GLU A 38 18.58 -2.14 1.85
N LEU A 39 18.49 -2.93 2.94
CA LEU A 39 17.22 -3.51 3.38
C LEU A 39 16.24 -2.44 3.86
N GLN A 40 16.70 -1.43 4.59
CA GLN A 40 15.85 -0.32 5.02
C GLN A 40 15.37 0.52 3.83
N LEU A 41 16.24 0.78 2.87
CA LEU A 41 15.87 1.49 1.65
C LEU A 41 14.83 0.70 0.85
N ALA A 42 15.07 -0.59 0.61
CA ALA A 42 14.13 -1.47 -0.08
C ALA A 42 12.77 -1.54 0.63
N PHE A 43 12.77 -1.67 1.95
CA PHE A 43 11.55 -1.63 2.75
C PHE A 43 10.82 -0.29 2.64
N SER A 44 11.54 0.83 2.76
CA SER A 44 10.96 2.16 2.65
C SER A 44 10.27 2.35 1.30
N ARG A 45 10.92 1.89 0.22
CA ARG A 45 10.40 1.92 -1.14
C ARG A 45 9.16 1.06 -1.28
N GLU A 46 9.20 -0.19 -0.82
CA GLU A 46 8.05 -1.09 -0.87
C GLU A 46 6.86 -0.54 -0.09
N ARG A 47 7.10 0.01 1.11
CA ARG A 47 6.06 0.65 1.92
C ARG A 47 5.48 1.85 1.19
N SER A 48 6.30 2.74 0.65
CA SER A 48 5.84 3.90 -0.12
C SER A 48 5.03 3.50 -1.35
N GLU A 49 5.49 2.51 -2.13
CA GLU A 49 4.75 1.98 -3.29
C GLU A 49 3.39 1.43 -2.86
N PHE A 50 3.34 0.72 -1.72
CA PHE A 50 2.09 0.18 -1.22
C PHE A 50 1.13 1.26 -0.67
N MET A 51 1.65 2.30 -0.02
CA MET A 51 0.85 3.47 0.38
C MET A 51 0.26 4.18 -0.84
N VAL A 52 1.03 4.37 -1.91
CA VAL A 52 0.53 4.94 -3.17
C VAL A 52 -0.60 4.08 -3.77
N ARG A 53 -0.52 2.74 -3.63
CA ARG A 53 -1.59 1.83 -4.07
C ARG A 53 -2.88 2.02 -3.26
N ILE A 54 -2.78 2.24 -1.95
CA ILE A 54 -3.92 2.56 -1.07
C ILE A 54 -4.51 3.92 -1.43
N ASP A 55 -3.66 4.93 -1.68
CA ASP A 55 -4.11 6.27 -2.08
C ASP A 55 -4.84 6.24 -3.43
N ARG A 56 -4.36 5.42 -4.39
CA ARG A 56 -5.06 5.21 -5.66
C ARG A 56 -6.45 4.60 -5.46
N ALA A 57 -6.57 3.59 -4.60
CA ALA A 57 -7.87 2.98 -4.28
C ALA A 57 -8.81 3.99 -3.61
N THR A 58 -8.30 4.74 -2.63
CA THR A 58 -9.06 5.78 -1.93
C THR A 58 -9.59 6.84 -2.90
N ASN A 59 -8.75 7.31 -3.83
CA ASN A 59 -9.14 8.26 -4.87
C ASN A 59 -10.20 7.70 -5.83
N LEU A 60 -10.22 6.39 -6.07
CA LEU A 60 -11.27 5.73 -6.83
C LEU A 60 -12.58 5.79 -6.03
N PHE A 61 -12.54 5.42 -4.74
CA PHE A 61 -13.71 5.43 -3.86
C PHE A 61 -14.33 6.84 -3.74
N ASP A 62 -13.50 7.87 -3.53
CA ASP A 62 -13.93 9.27 -3.43
C ASP A 62 -14.59 9.78 -4.72
N ARG A 63 -14.12 9.31 -5.89
CA ARG A 63 -14.69 9.67 -7.17
C ARG A 63 -16.07 9.06 -7.34
N HIS A 64 -16.22 7.78 -6.99
CA HIS A 64 -17.51 7.10 -7.02
C HIS A 64 -18.49 7.70 -6.02
N GLU A 65 -18.04 8.03 -4.82
CA GLU A 65 -18.89 8.64 -3.81
C GLU A 65 -19.48 9.98 -4.30
N ARG A 66 -18.63 10.85 -4.87
CA ARG A 66 -19.07 12.13 -5.46
C ARG A 66 -20.09 11.92 -6.56
N ARG A 67 -19.88 10.93 -7.44
CA ARG A 67 -20.81 10.59 -8.52
C ARG A 67 -22.15 10.08 -7.98
N THR A 68 -22.12 9.13 -7.06
CA THR A 68 -23.33 8.57 -6.42
C THR A 68 -24.14 9.67 -5.71
N LYS A 69 -23.46 10.57 -4.99
CA LYS A 69 -24.11 11.74 -4.36
C LYS A 69 -24.76 12.67 -5.39
N SER A 70 -24.08 12.93 -6.51
CA SER A 70 -24.63 13.77 -7.58
C SER A 70 -25.88 13.14 -8.21
N LEU A 71 -25.88 11.83 -8.46
CA LEU A 71 -27.05 11.13 -8.99
C LEU A 71 -28.21 11.13 -8.01
N LEU A 72 -27.93 10.85 -6.74
CA LEU A 72 -28.93 10.84 -5.70
C LEU A 72 -29.59 12.23 -5.57
N ALA A 73 -28.80 13.30 -5.58
CA ALA A 73 -29.31 14.67 -5.58
C ALA A 73 -30.15 14.99 -6.82
N HIS A 74 -29.73 14.51 -8.00
CA HIS A 74 -30.49 14.70 -9.24
C HIS A 74 -31.85 14.01 -9.18
N ILE A 75 -31.90 12.74 -8.76
CA ILE A 75 -33.16 11.99 -8.66
C ILE A 75 -34.07 12.58 -7.57
N GLU A 76 -33.51 12.99 -6.43
CA GLU A 76 -34.29 13.64 -5.36
C GLU A 76 -34.84 15.00 -5.78
N SER A 77 -34.23 15.66 -6.78
CA SER A 77 -34.74 16.91 -7.37
C SER A 77 -35.85 16.72 -8.42
N LEU A 78 -36.10 15.48 -8.87
CA LEU A 78 -37.16 15.20 -9.84
C LEU A 78 -38.56 15.44 -9.26
N PRO A 79 -39.55 15.75 -10.11
CA PRO A 79 -40.93 15.93 -9.67
C PRO A 79 -41.47 14.72 -8.87
N PRO A 80 -42.31 14.92 -7.84
CA PRO A 80 -42.77 13.83 -6.95
C PRO A 80 -43.51 12.69 -7.65
N HIS A 81 -44.00 12.90 -8.88
CA HIS A 81 -44.70 11.87 -9.66
C HIS A 81 -43.75 10.97 -10.46
N GLU A 82 -42.48 11.38 -10.65
CA GLU A 82 -41.45 10.59 -11.33
C GLU A 82 -40.56 9.82 -10.34
N GLN A 83 -40.45 10.30 -9.10
CA GLN A 83 -39.67 9.64 -8.04
C GLN A 83 -40.08 8.18 -7.75
N PRO A 84 -41.37 7.78 -7.76
CA PRO A 84 -41.75 6.39 -7.51
C PRO A 84 -41.20 5.42 -8.56
N ALA A 85 -41.05 5.87 -9.81
CA ALA A 85 -40.47 5.07 -10.88
C ALA A 85 -38.96 4.81 -10.66
N MET A 86 -38.30 5.64 -9.85
CA MET A 86 -36.87 5.57 -9.54
C MET A 86 -36.58 5.07 -8.13
N ALA A 87 -37.58 4.56 -7.40
CA ALA A 87 -37.44 4.14 -6.01
C ALA A 87 -36.36 3.06 -5.81
N ASP A 88 -36.30 2.08 -6.71
CA ASP A 88 -35.30 1.01 -6.67
C ASP A 88 -33.88 1.55 -6.92
N ALA A 89 -33.74 2.51 -7.85
CA ALA A 89 -32.47 3.17 -8.12
C ALA A 89 -32.00 4.02 -6.92
N LEU A 90 -32.91 4.71 -6.24
CA LEU A 90 -32.60 5.47 -5.02
C LEU A 90 -32.14 4.55 -3.88
N ALA A 91 -32.80 3.42 -3.68
CA ALA A 91 -32.39 2.44 -2.67
C ALA A 91 -30.97 1.92 -2.98
N GLN A 92 -30.73 1.55 -4.24
CA GLN A 92 -29.42 1.06 -4.66
C GLN A 92 -28.31 2.12 -4.52
N LEU A 93 -28.55 3.38 -4.90
CA LEU A 93 -27.57 4.46 -4.74
C LEU A 93 -27.23 4.73 -3.26
N ARG A 94 -28.21 4.59 -2.35
CA ARG A 94 -27.98 4.72 -0.90
C ARG A 94 -27.15 3.57 -0.34
N ASP A 95 -27.41 2.35 -0.80
CA ASP A 95 -26.63 1.18 -0.45
C ASP A 95 -25.18 1.29 -0.98
N ASP A 96 -25.03 1.79 -2.21
CA ASP A 96 -23.73 2.08 -2.81
C ASP A 96 -22.94 3.12 -2.00
N LEU A 97 -23.59 4.20 -1.56
CA LEU A 97 -22.96 5.23 -0.74
C LEU A 97 -22.49 4.67 0.60
N THR A 98 -23.34 3.87 1.27
CA THR A 98 -22.98 3.21 2.54
C THR A 98 -21.79 2.26 2.36
N TYR A 99 -21.75 1.54 1.24
CA TYR A 99 -20.62 0.66 0.90
C TYR A 99 -19.33 1.46 0.67
N LEU A 100 -19.39 2.55 -0.10
CA LEU A 100 -18.23 3.42 -0.37
C LEU A 100 -17.65 4.04 0.90
N GLU A 101 -18.49 4.50 1.83
CA GLU A 101 -18.04 5.01 3.14
C GLU A 101 -17.31 3.93 3.96
N ARG A 102 -17.72 2.66 3.84
CA ARG A 102 -17.01 1.54 4.46
C ARG A 102 -15.65 1.32 3.78
N CYS A 103 -15.59 1.29 2.45
CA CYS A 103 -14.33 1.13 1.71
C CYS A 103 -13.33 2.24 2.04
N GLN A 104 -13.78 3.50 2.12
CA GLN A 104 -12.94 4.63 2.51
C GLN A 104 -12.40 4.49 3.94
N ARG A 105 -13.24 4.11 4.92
CA ARG A 105 -12.79 3.88 6.30
C ARG A 105 -11.77 2.75 6.36
N GLN A 106 -11.99 1.68 5.61
CA GLN A 106 -11.07 0.55 5.51
C GLN A 106 -9.74 0.98 4.89
N ALA A 107 -9.75 1.72 3.78
CA ALA A 107 -8.54 2.23 3.15
C ALA A 107 -7.73 3.15 4.07
N ARG A 108 -8.39 4.02 4.84
CA ARG A 108 -7.74 4.88 5.85
C ARG A 108 -7.12 4.06 6.99
N SER A 109 -7.82 3.04 7.48
CA SER A 109 -7.26 2.10 8.48
C SER A 109 -6.02 1.41 7.94
N LEU A 110 -6.10 0.84 6.73
CA LEU A 110 -4.99 0.18 6.07
C LEU A 110 -3.80 1.11 5.88
N TRP A 111 -4.03 2.36 5.48
CA TRP A 111 -2.98 3.36 5.34
C TRP A 111 -2.23 3.58 6.65
N SER A 112 -2.97 3.76 7.75
CA SER A 112 -2.37 3.96 9.09
C SER A 112 -1.61 2.72 9.57
N GLU A 113 -2.17 1.53 9.36
CA GLU A 113 -1.51 0.27 9.71
C GLU A 113 -0.21 0.10 8.94
N VAL A 114 -0.22 0.34 7.62
CA VAL A 114 0.97 0.21 6.76
C VAL A 114 2.06 1.20 7.13
N TYR A 115 1.70 2.42 7.54
CA TYR A 115 2.66 3.43 7.94
C TYR A 115 3.51 2.95 9.13
N ASP A 116 2.88 2.31 10.11
CA ASP A 116 3.51 1.86 11.36
C ASP A 116 4.10 0.44 11.29
N LEU A 117 3.89 -0.30 10.19
CA LEU A 117 4.38 -1.67 10.08
C LEU A 117 5.90 -1.76 9.99
N SER A 118 6.44 -2.83 10.57
CA SER A 118 7.83 -3.25 10.39
C SER A 118 8.01 -3.98 9.04
N PRO A 119 9.26 -4.21 8.58
CA PRO A 119 9.51 -4.96 7.35
C PRO A 119 8.87 -6.35 7.31
N SER A 120 8.97 -7.11 8.41
CA SER A 120 8.34 -8.43 8.51
C SER A 120 6.82 -8.36 8.57
N GLY A 121 6.28 -7.34 9.26
CA GLY A 121 4.85 -7.10 9.32
C GLY A 121 4.26 -6.76 7.95
N LEU A 122 4.90 -5.87 7.20
CA LEU A 122 4.47 -5.53 5.85
C LEU A 122 4.50 -6.75 4.93
N ALA A 123 5.59 -7.52 4.93
CA ALA A 123 5.68 -8.73 4.11
C ALA A 123 4.57 -9.75 4.42
N HIS A 124 4.18 -9.88 5.69
CA HIS A 124 3.13 -10.82 6.11
C HIS A 124 1.72 -10.33 5.78
N HIS A 125 1.43 -9.05 5.98
CA HIS A 125 0.08 -8.51 5.86
C HIS A 125 -0.26 -7.95 4.47
N LYS A 126 0.74 -7.53 3.68
CA LYS A 126 0.55 -6.94 2.35
C LYS A 126 -0.32 -7.77 1.41
N PRO A 127 -0.18 -9.12 1.29
CA PRO A 127 -1.04 -9.90 0.41
C PRO A 127 -2.52 -9.82 0.79
N ARG A 128 -2.82 -9.88 2.10
CA ARG A 128 -4.19 -9.76 2.61
C ARG A 128 -4.75 -8.36 2.34
N PHE A 129 -3.95 -7.33 2.56
CA PHE A 129 -4.37 -5.95 2.33
C PHE A 129 -4.62 -5.65 0.85
N LEU A 130 -3.79 -6.21 -0.05
CA LEU A 130 -4.02 -6.13 -1.49
C LEU A 130 -5.32 -6.80 -1.89
N ALA A 131 -5.58 -8.02 -1.42
CA ALA A 131 -6.81 -8.73 -1.73
C ALA A 131 -8.06 -7.93 -1.30
N LEU A 132 -8.02 -7.33 -0.11
CA LEU A 132 -9.12 -6.48 0.38
C LEU A 132 -9.37 -5.26 -0.52
N LEU A 133 -8.31 -4.57 -0.97
CA LEU A 133 -8.45 -3.43 -1.88
C LEU A 133 -8.94 -3.86 -3.26
N GLU A 134 -8.42 -4.97 -3.78
CA GLU A 134 -8.80 -5.49 -5.10
C GLU A 134 -10.26 -5.96 -5.13
N ASP A 135 -10.74 -6.61 -4.06
CA ASP A 135 -12.14 -7.01 -3.92
C ASP A 135 -13.06 -5.78 -3.90
N ASP A 136 -12.71 -4.75 -3.12
CA ASP A 136 -13.49 -3.51 -3.05
C ASP A 136 -13.52 -2.78 -4.41
N GLU A 137 -12.37 -2.65 -5.08
CA GLU A 137 -12.29 -2.03 -6.42
C GLU A 137 -13.11 -2.80 -7.46
N LYS A 138 -13.04 -4.13 -7.44
CA LYS A 138 -13.80 -4.96 -8.37
C LYS A 138 -15.30 -4.76 -8.20
N ILE A 139 -15.79 -4.73 -6.96
CA ILE A 139 -17.22 -4.51 -6.67
C ILE A 139 -17.66 -3.14 -7.19
N ILE A 140 -16.84 -2.10 -7.03
CA ILE A 140 -17.17 -0.76 -7.51
C ILE A 140 -17.20 -0.68 -9.03
N ILE A 141 -16.22 -1.28 -9.71
CA ILE A 141 -16.17 -1.33 -11.17
C ILE A 141 -17.38 -2.10 -11.73
N GLU A 142 -17.74 -3.22 -11.10
CA GLU A 142 -18.94 -3.99 -11.48
C GLU A 142 -20.24 -3.19 -11.32
N ARG A 143 -20.32 -2.36 -10.27
CA ARG A 143 -21.47 -1.47 -10.04
C ARG A 143 -21.52 -0.33 -11.06
N GLU A 144 -20.37 0.24 -11.43
CA GLU A 144 -20.28 1.27 -12.48
C GLU A 144 -20.79 0.74 -13.83
N LEU A 145 -20.28 -0.43 -14.25
CA LEU A 145 -20.70 -1.09 -15.49
C LEU A 145 -22.19 -1.43 -15.51
N ARG A 146 -22.76 -1.80 -14.37
CA ARG A 146 -24.20 -2.08 -14.26
C ARG A 146 -25.04 -0.82 -14.45
N SER A 147 -24.63 0.29 -13.84
CA SER A 147 -25.33 1.56 -13.99
C SER A 147 -25.24 2.12 -15.42
N ASP A 148 -24.08 1.96 -16.07
CA ASP A 148 -23.90 2.27 -17.51
C ASP A 148 -24.90 1.49 -18.38
N ALA A 149 -25.03 0.18 -18.10
CA ALA A 149 -25.93 -0.70 -18.84
C ALA A 149 -27.42 -0.37 -18.64
N LEU A 150 -27.78 0.25 -17.50
CA LEU A 150 -29.14 0.70 -17.19
C LEU A 150 -29.49 2.04 -17.86
N GLY A 151 -28.59 2.63 -18.65
CA GLY A 151 -28.85 3.88 -19.36
C GLY A 151 -28.92 5.11 -18.46
N ILE A 152 -28.48 4.98 -17.20
CA ILE A 152 -28.19 6.11 -16.32
C ILE A 152 -26.93 6.77 -16.90
N LYS A 153 -27.11 7.61 -17.92
CA LYS A 153 -26.00 8.33 -18.56
C LYS A 153 -25.34 9.21 -17.51
N TRP A 154 -24.17 8.78 -17.06
CA TRP A 154 -23.28 9.58 -16.24
C TRP A 154 -22.88 10.81 -17.04
N GLN A 155 -23.31 11.97 -16.58
CA GLN A 155 -22.84 13.23 -17.12
C GLN A 155 -21.36 13.33 -16.73
N THR A 156 -20.50 13.00 -17.68
CA THR A 156 -19.05 13.09 -17.56
C THR A 156 -18.69 14.56 -17.73
N ASP A 157 -18.66 15.29 -16.63
CA ASP A 157 -17.98 16.58 -16.61
C ASP A 157 -16.47 16.31 -16.71
N ILE A 158 -15.91 16.76 -17.84
CA ILE A 158 -14.48 16.88 -18.14
C ILE A 158 -13.86 17.91 -17.20
#